data_AF-A0A8C6C362-F1
#
_entry.id   AF-A0A8C6C362-F1
#
_cell.length_a   1.000
_cell.length_b   1.000
_cell.length_c   1.000
_cell.angle_alpha   90.00
_cell.angle_beta   90.00
_cell.angle_gamma   90.00
#
_symmetry.space_group_name_H-M   'P 1'
#
loop_
_entity.id
_entity.type
_entity.pdbx_description
1 polymer ?
#
loop_
_entity_poly.entity_id
_entity_poly.type
_entity_poly.pdbx_seq_one_letter_code
_entity_poly.pdbx_strand_id
1 'polypeptide(L)'
;GVSPDEKLRSQEARRFLQSSEARSFPRPPGHPRPEPVAQRLFDLEPDLLPLFQYNCRQFSSPEDCLSSPEFLDHIRKVMLVIDAAVTNVEDLSSLEEYLASLGRKHRAVGVKLSSFSTVGESLLYMLEKCLGPAFTPAMRAAWSQLYGAVV
;
A
#
# COMPACT_ATOMS: atom_id res chain seq x y z
N GLY A 1 -17.93 14.00 5.29
CA GLY A 1 -17.07 14.43 4.17
C GLY A 1 -15.69 14.71 4.70
N VAL A 2 -14.66 14.21 4.03
CA VAL A 2 -13.25 14.45 4.37
C VAL A 2 -12.91 15.93 4.11
N SER A 3 -12.15 16.57 5.01
CA SER A 3 -11.80 17.99 4.86
C SER A 3 -10.96 18.22 3.59
N PRO A 4 -11.10 19.36 2.88
CA PRO A 4 -10.27 19.72 1.73
C PRO A 4 -8.76 19.61 2.00
N ASP A 5 -8.30 19.96 3.20
CA ASP A 5 -6.91 19.82 3.63
C ASP A 5 -6.43 18.37 3.70
N GLU A 6 -7.32 17.48 4.11
CA GLU A 6 -7.04 16.05 4.24
C GLU A 6 -7.03 15.36 2.87
N LYS A 7 -7.87 15.85 1.96
CA LYS A 7 -7.86 15.45 0.54
C LYS A 7 -6.58 15.90 -0.16
N LEU A 8 -6.12 17.14 0.09
CA LEU A 8 -4.86 17.67 -0.43
C LEU A 8 -3.66 16.89 0.08
N ARG A 9 -3.57 16.64 1.40
CA ARG A 9 -2.48 15.84 1.99
C ARG A 9 -2.48 14.39 1.51
N SER A 10 -3.65 13.81 1.31
CA SER A 10 -3.77 12.48 0.68
C SER A 10 -3.29 12.52 -0.77
N GLN A 11 -3.56 13.60 -1.51
CA GLN A 11 -3.08 13.82 -2.88
C GLN A 11 -1.56 14.06 -2.97
N GLU A 12 -0.97 14.73 -1.98
CA GLU A 12 0.48 14.87 -1.86
C GLU A 12 1.14 13.54 -1.51
N ALA A 13 0.57 12.77 -0.58
CA ALA A 13 1.00 11.40 -0.29
C ALA A 13 0.91 10.51 -1.55
N ARG A 14 -0.17 10.62 -2.34
CA ARG A 14 -0.31 9.93 -3.63
C ARG A 14 0.79 10.31 -4.62
N ARG A 15 1.05 11.61 -4.81
CA ARG A 15 2.08 12.13 -5.72
C ARG A 15 3.47 11.63 -5.32
N PHE A 16 3.74 11.62 -4.02
CA PHE A 16 4.98 11.07 -3.47
C PHE A 16 5.13 9.58 -3.80
N LEU A 17 4.10 8.77 -3.56
CA LEU A 17 4.15 7.32 -3.77
C LEU A 17 4.33 6.93 -5.25
N GLN A 18 3.88 7.80 -6.16
CA GLN A 18 3.99 7.61 -7.60
C GLN A 18 5.28 8.22 -8.18
N SER A 19 6.04 9.01 -7.41
CA SER A 19 7.26 9.64 -7.91
C SER A 19 8.45 8.67 -7.90
N SER A 20 9.41 8.91 -8.79
CA SER A 20 10.71 8.24 -8.73
C SER A 20 11.49 8.58 -7.45
N GLU A 21 11.11 9.64 -6.73
CA GLU A 21 11.73 10.02 -5.45
C GLU A 21 11.38 9.02 -4.34
N ALA A 22 10.20 8.39 -4.34
CA ALA A 22 9.91 7.28 -3.41
C ALA A 22 10.93 6.12 -3.53
N ARG A 23 11.57 5.97 -4.70
CA ARG A 23 12.69 5.03 -4.93
C ARG A 23 14.08 5.62 -4.68
N SER A 24 14.20 6.95 -4.63
CA SER A 24 15.47 7.69 -4.70
C SER A 24 15.60 8.81 -3.65
N PHE A 25 14.87 8.72 -2.53
CA PHE A 25 14.75 9.80 -1.55
C PHE A 25 16.14 10.32 -1.10
N PRO A 26 16.44 11.63 -1.25
CA PRO A 26 17.70 12.18 -0.78
C PRO A 26 17.75 12.18 0.75
N ARG A 27 18.93 11.81 1.27
CA ARG A 27 19.18 11.48 2.67
C ARG A 27 19.14 12.71 3.59
N PRO A 28 18.38 12.72 4.69
CA PRO A 28 18.79 13.45 5.88
C PRO A 28 20.00 12.73 6.51
N PRO A 29 21.10 13.44 6.84
CA PRO A 29 22.28 12.82 7.44
C PRO A 29 21.94 12.23 8.82
N GLY A 30 22.34 10.98 9.05
CA GLY A 30 22.26 10.33 10.36
C GLY A 30 20.99 9.51 10.64
N HIS A 31 20.20 9.14 9.64
CA HIS A 31 19.08 8.21 9.81
C HIS A 31 19.31 6.88 9.08
N PRO A 32 19.05 5.72 9.72
CA PRO A 32 19.09 4.42 9.04
C PRO A 32 18.06 4.39 7.91
N ARG A 33 18.33 3.58 6.86
CA ARG A 33 17.41 3.37 5.73
C ARG A 33 15.98 3.19 6.26
N PRO A 34 14.96 3.92 5.76
CA PRO A 34 13.60 3.43 5.89
C PRO A 34 13.58 2.09 5.14
N GLU A 35 13.29 1.01 5.87
CA GLU A 35 13.10 -0.30 5.26
C GLU A 35 12.12 -0.19 4.09
N PRO A 36 12.38 -0.84 2.94
CA PRO A 36 11.41 -0.88 1.87
C PRO A 36 10.07 -1.36 2.45
N VAL A 37 8.99 -0.66 2.16
CA VAL A 37 7.65 -0.93 2.72
C VAL A 37 7.21 -2.38 2.49
N ALA A 38 7.60 -2.89 1.34
CA ALA A 38 7.34 -4.26 0.95
C ALA A 38 8.32 -5.27 1.59
N GLN A 39 9.47 -4.82 2.10
CA GLN A 39 10.30 -5.62 3.02
C GLN A 39 9.55 -5.84 4.33
N ARG A 40 9.00 -4.76 4.92
CA ARG A 40 8.20 -4.85 6.16
C ARG A 40 7.01 -5.79 6.04
N LEU A 41 6.36 -5.83 4.87
CA LEU A 41 5.26 -6.77 4.61
C LEU A 41 5.71 -8.22 4.78
N PHE A 42 6.85 -8.60 4.19
CA PHE A 42 7.39 -9.95 4.29
C PHE A 42 8.06 -10.25 5.63
N ASP A 43 8.53 -9.23 6.35
CA ASP A 43 9.02 -9.38 7.71
C ASP A 43 7.86 -9.68 8.69
N LEU A 44 6.69 -9.06 8.46
CA LEU A 44 5.49 -9.30 9.27
C LEU A 44 4.79 -10.61 8.89
N GLU A 45 4.74 -10.95 7.60
CA GLU A 45 4.04 -12.13 7.10
C GLU A 45 4.81 -12.80 5.94
N PRO A 46 5.86 -13.60 6.24
CA PRO A 46 6.70 -14.24 5.23
C PRO A 46 5.91 -15.24 4.36
N ASP A 47 4.80 -15.78 4.88
CA ASP A 47 3.88 -16.67 4.17
C ASP A 47 3.21 -16.02 2.95
N LEU A 48 3.31 -14.69 2.79
CA LEU A 48 2.85 -14.00 1.59
C LEU A 48 3.80 -14.15 0.41
N LEU A 49 5.09 -14.36 0.64
CA LEU A 49 6.10 -14.44 -0.43
C LEU A 49 5.77 -15.53 -1.46
N PRO A 50 5.39 -16.77 -1.06
CA PRO A 50 5.01 -17.80 -2.01
C PRO A 50 3.72 -17.49 -2.77
N LEU A 51 2.91 -16.51 -2.38
CA LEU A 51 1.69 -16.15 -3.09
C LEU A 51 1.97 -15.22 -4.29
N PHE A 52 3.12 -14.56 -4.32
CA PHE A 52 3.58 -13.73 -5.44
C PHE A 52 4.18 -14.60 -6.56
N GLN A 53 3.44 -15.60 -7.05
CA GLN A 53 3.83 -16.45 -8.18
C GLN A 53 3.26 -15.90 -9.48
N TYR A 54 3.94 -14.92 -10.08
CA TYR A 54 3.58 -14.43 -11.40
C TYR A 54 4.25 -15.28 -12.48
N ASN A 55 3.50 -15.69 -13.51
CA ASN A 55 4.03 -16.39 -14.69
C ASN A 55 4.93 -17.60 -14.35
N CYS A 56 4.60 -18.36 -13.29
CA CYS A 56 5.35 -19.54 -12.81
C CYS A 56 6.77 -19.23 -12.28
N ARG A 57 7.10 -17.97 -11.97
CA ARG A 57 8.35 -17.62 -11.30
C ARG A 57 8.14 -17.67 -9.79
N GLN A 58 8.83 -18.60 -9.13
CA GLN A 58 8.89 -18.64 -7.67
C GLN A 58 10.04 -17.75 -7.20
N PHE A 59 9.76 -16.84 -6.28
CA PHE A 59 10.80 -16.03 -5.65
C PHE A 59 11.43 -16.80 -4.49
N SER A 60 12.75 -16.93 -4.51
CA SER A 60 13.52 -17.62 -3.47
C SER A 60 13.87 -16.71 -2.28
N SER A 61 13.70 -15.39 -2.45
CA SER A 61 13.95 -14.39 -1.41
C SER A 61 12.98 -13.21 -1.53
N PRO A 62 12.68 -12.50 -0.43
CA PRO A 62 11.94 -11.23 -0.48
C PRO A 62 12.59 -10.22 -1.44
N GLU A 63 13.91 -10.04 -1.39
CA GLU A 63 14.63 -9.06 -2.22
C GLU A 63 14.42 -9.25 -3.72
N ASP A 64 14.42 -10.51 -4.18
CA ASP A 64 14.15 -10.87 -5.58
C ASP A 64 12.70 -10.54 -5.96
N CYS A 65 11.74 -10.84 -5.08
CA CYS A 65 10.34 -10.50 -5.28
C CYS A 65 10.16 -8.98 -5.40
N LEU A 66 10.74 -8.21 -4.46
CA LEU A 66 10.64 -6.76 -4.39
C LEU A 66 11.18 -6.04 -5.62
N SER A 67 12.22 -6.60 -6.22
CA SER A 67 12.88 -6.04 -7.39
C SER A 67 12.25 -6.47 -8.72
N SER A 68 11.33 -7.44 -8.68
CA SER A 68 10.73 -8.02 -9.89
C SER A 68 9.76 -7.05 -10.58
N PRO A 69 9.76 -7.00 -11.93
CA PRO A 69 8.79 -6.19 -12.68
C PRO A 69 7.34 -6.51 -12.34
N GLU A 70 7.03 -7.78 -12.06
CA GLU A 70 5.69 -8.27 -11.78
C GLU A 70 5.17 -7.79 -10.41
N PHE A 71 6.03 -7.86 -9.37
CA PHE A 71 5.68 -7.30 -8.07
C PHE A 71 5.51 -5.79 -8.15
N LEU A 72 6.40 -5.10 -8.87
CA LEU A 72 6.29 -3.66 -9.06
C LEU A 72 5.00 -3.27 -9.80
N ASP A 73 4.58 -4.06 -10.78
CA ASP A 73 3.29 -3.87 -11.46
C ASP A 73 2.09 -4.11 -10.53
N HIS A 74 2.17 -5.13 -9.66
CA HIS A 74 1.16 -5.35 -8.62
C HIS A 74 1.06 -4.16 -7.67
N ILE A 75 2.18 -3.63 -7.17
CA ILE A 75 2.18 -2.43 -6.32
C ILE A 75 1.56 -1.23 -7.04
N ARG A 76 1.84 -1.03 -8.33
CA ARG A 76 1.17 0.03 -9.11
C ARG A 76 -0.35 -0.16 -9.13
N LYS A 77 -0.83 -1.38 -9.36
CA LYS A 77 -2.27 -1.70 -9.36
C LYS A 77 -2.91 -1.44 -7.99
N VAL A 78 -2.26 -1.83 -6.90
CA VAL A 78 -2.71 -1.53 -5.54
C VAL A 78 -2.84 -0.02 -5.34
N MET A 79 -1.83 0.75 -5.76
CA MET A 79 -1.87 2.21 -5.65
C MET A 79 -2.99 2.84 -6.48
N LEU A 80 -3.34 2.29 -7.65
CA LEU A 80 -4.48 2.74 -8.44
C LEU A 80 -5.83 2.47 -7.75
N VAL A 81 -5.98 1.33 -7.07
CA VAL A 81 -7.18 1.01 -6.30
C VAL A 81 -7.33 1.97 -5.12
N ILE A 82 -6.25 2.20 -4.37
CA ILE A 82 -6.21 3.17 -3.27
C ILE A 82 -6.53 4.57 -3.81
N ASP A 83 -5.97 4.94 -4.96
CA ASP A 83 -6.24 6.23 -5.57
C ASP A 83 -7.73 6.40 -5.94
N ALA A 84 -8.34 5.38 -6.55
CA ALA A 84 -9.77 5.38 -6.84
C ALA A 84 -10.61 5.53 -5.56
N ALA A 85 -10.23 4.84 -4.48
CA ALA A 85 -10.92 4.93 -3.20
C ALA A 85 -10.81 6.33 -2.57
N VAL A 86 -9.62 6.93 -2.54
CA VAL A 86 -9.46 8.30 -2.04
C VAL A 86 -10.20 9.31 -2.94
N THR A 87 -10.27 9.09 -4.25
CA THR A 87 -10.98 9.99 -5.19
C THR A 87 -12.48 9.94 -4.97
N ASN A 88 -13.02 8.75 -4.72
CA ASN A 88 -14.44 8.50 -4.47
C ASN A 88 -14.74 8.36 -2.97
N VAL A 89 -13.97 9.00 -2.08
CA VAL A 89 -14.13 8.85 -0.62
C VAL A 89 -15.51 9.27 -0.10
N GLU A 90 -16.26 10.05 -0.89
CA GLU A 90 -17.63 10.47 -0.60
C GLU A 90 -18.69 9.48 -1.12
N ASP A 91 -18.32 8.62 -2.07
CA ASP A 91 -19.19 7.59 -2.65
C ASP A 91 -18.39 6.33 -3.03
N LEU A 92 -17.98 5.58 -2.00
CA LEU A 92 -17.29 4.30 -2.19
C LEU A 92 -18.21 3.20 -2.74
N SER A 93 -19.54 3.39 -2.73
CA SER A 93 -20.50 2.41 -3.26
C SER A 93 -20.29 2.16 -4.75
N SER A 94 -19.83 3.19 -5.48
CA SER A 94 -19.42 3.10 -6.88
C SER A 94 -18.28 2.09 -7.15
N LEU A 95 -17.52 1.69 -6.14
CA LEU A 95 -16.40 0.74 -6.24
C LEU A 95 -16.74 -0.66 -5.72
N GLU A 96 -17.93 -0.88 -5.13
CA GLU A 96 -18.26 -2.10 -4.40
C GLU A 96 -18.10 -3.37 -5.24
N GLU A 97 -18.70 -3.43 -6.44
CA GLU A 97 -18.61 -4.60 -7.32
C GLU A 97 -17.17 -4.88 -7.77
N TYR A 98 -16.40 -3.81 -8.01
CA TYR A 98 -15.01 -3.90 -8.42
C TYR A 98 -14.13 -4.44 -7.29
N LEU A 99 -14.26 -3.90 -6.08
CA LEU A 99 -13.54 -4.36 -4.89
C LEU A 99 -13.92 -5.80 -4.53
N ALA A 100 -15.20 -6.16 -4.59
CA ALA A 100 -15.65 -7.55 -4.39
C ALA A 100 -15.04 -8.51 -5.42
N SER A 101 -14.90 -8.09 -6.68
CA SER A 101 -14.22 -8.86 -7.72
C SER A 101 -12.74 -9.06 -7.42
N LEU A 102 -12.05 -8.02 -6.94
CA LEU A 102 -10.66 -8.14 -6.48
C LEU A 102 -10.53 -9.08 -5.28
N GLY A 103 -11.42 -8.99 -4.29
CA GLY A 103 -11.43 -9.88 -3.13
C GLY A 103 -11.56 -11.35 -3.53
N ARG A 104 -12.44 -11.66 -4.50
CA ARG A 104 -12.57 -13.03 -5.05
C ARG A 104 -11.26 -13.51 -5.71
N LYS A 105 -10.56 -12.65 -6.45
CA LYS A 105 -9.28 -12.99 -7.08
C LYS A 105 -8.18 -13.27 -6.05
N HIS A 106 -8.09 -12.45 -5.00
CA HIS A 106 -7.13 -12.66 -3.91
C HIS A 106 -7.41 -13.96 -3.14
N ARG A 107 -8.69 -14.23 -2.86
CA ARG A 107 -9.09 -15.50 -2.23
C ARG A 107 -8.74 -16.71 -3.10
N ALA A 108 -8.93 -16.62 -4.42
CA ALA A 108 -8.64 -17.71 -5.35
C ALA A 108 -7.14 -18.08 -5.39
N VAL A 109 -6.24 -17.14 -5.08
CA VAL A 109 -4.79 -17.37 -4.98
C VAL A 109 -4.32 -17.65 -3.55
N GLY A 110 -5.24 -17.81 -2.59
CA GLY A 110 -4.92 -18.25 -1.22
C GLY A 110 -4.62 -17.13 -0.23
N VAL A 111 -4.82 -15.86 -0.59
CA VAL A 111 -4.66 -14.74 0.35
C VAL A 111 -5.76 -14.81 1.41
N LYS A 112 -5.36 -14.74 2.69
CA LYS A 112 -6.28 -14.74 3.83
C LYS A 112 -6.78 -13.33 4.08
N LEU A 113 -8.01 -13.20 4.60
CA LEU A 113 -8.55 -11.90 5.01
C LEU A 113 -7.65 -11.21 6.06
N SER A 114 -7.09 -12.00 7.00
CA SER A 114 -6.16 -11.50 8.01
C SER A 114 -4.89 -10.87 7.42
N SER A 115 -4.45 -11.31 6.25
CA SER A 115 -3.24 -10.78 5.62
C SER A 115 -3.40 -9.35 5.14
N PHE A 116 -4.63 -8.89 4.88
CA PHE A 116 -4.88 -7.49 4.55
C PHE A 116 -4.61 -6.56 5.74
N SER A 117 -4.76 -7.03 6.98
CA SER A 117 -4.35 -6.24 8.15
C SER A 117 -2.85 -5.94 8.11
N THR A 118 -2.02 -6.92 7.77
CA THR A 118 -0.56 -6.78 7.59
C THR A 118 -0.22 -5.77 6.49
N VAL A 119 -0.96 -5.80 5.39
CA VAL A 119 -0.81 -4.85 4.28
C VAL A 119 -1.19 -3.43 4.73
N GLY A 120 -2.30 -3.28 5.46
CA GLY A 120 -2.75 -2.00 6.02
C GLY A 120 -1.73 -1.41 7.01
N GLU A 121 -1.17 -2.22 7.91
CA GLU A 121 -0.11 -1.78 8.82
C GLU A 121 1.15 -1.33 8.08
N SER A 122 1.53 -2.07 7.03
CA SER A 122 2.69 -1.73 6.20
C SER A 122 2.47 -0.41 5.43
N LEU A 123 1.25 -0.18 4.92
CA LEU A 123 0.83 1.07 4.27
C LEU A 123 0.89 2.26 5.25
N LEU A 124 0.33 2.13 6.45
CA LEU A 124 0.35 3.19 7.45
C LEU A 124 1.78 3.51 7.92
N TYR A 125 2.60 2.47 8.12
CA TYR A 125 4.01 2.64 8.46
C TYR A 125 4.77 3.40 7.36
N MET A 126 4.52 3.07 6.09
CA MET A 126 5.10 3.80 4.96
C MET A 126 4.73 5.28 5.02
N LEU A 127 3.43 5.60 5.12
CA LEU A 127 2.95 6.97 5.14
C LEU A 127 3.59 7.77 6.28
N GLU A 128 3.72 7.15 7.46
CA GLU A 128 4.42 7.71 8.61
C GLU A 128 5.89 8.03 8.31
N LYS A 129 6.62 7.11 7.66
CA LYS A 129 8.03 7.34 7.29
C LYS A 129 8.20 8.38 6.18
N CYS A 130 7.27 8.45 5.23
CA CYS A 130 7.33 9.37 4.10
C CYS A 130 6.97 10.81 4.50
N LEU A 131 5.95 10.97 5.32
CA LEU A 131 5.41 12.27 5.70
C LEU A 131 5.99 12.79 7.03
N GLY A 132 6.60 11.90 7.83
CA GLY A 132 7.22 12.27 9.11
C GLY A 132 6.24 13.03 10.01
N PRO A 133 6.62 14.21 10.56
CA PRO A 133 5.73 15.01 11.40
C PRO A 133 4.41 15.45 10.74
N ALA A 134 4.32 15.44 9.40
CA ALA A 134 3.08 15.75 8.69
C ALA A 134 2.06 14.60 8.75
N PHE A 135 2.47 13.37 9.12
CA PHE A 135 1.57 12.26 9.37
C PHE A 135 0.94 12.36 10.76
N THR A 136 -0.01 13.28 10.89
CA THR A 136 -0.69 13.53 12.16
C THR A 136 -1.55 12.33 12.59
N PRO A 137 -1.91 12.20 13.88
CA PRO A 137 -2.83 11.16 14.35
C PRO A 137 -4.18 11.16 13.61
N ALA A 138 -4.68 12.35 13.24
CA ALA A 138 -5.88 12.49 12.43
C ALA A 138 -5.70 11.90 11.02
N MET A 139 -4.56 12.16 10.38
CA MET A 139 -4.22 11.57 9.08
C MET A 139 -4.15 10.05 9.15
N ARG A 140 -3.50 9.50 10.19
CA ARG A 140 -3.45 8.06 10.42
C ARG A 140 -4.85 7.45 10.55
N ALA A 141 -5.72 8.05 11.35
CA ALA A 141 -7.08 7.58 11.54
C ALA A 141 -7.91 7.64 10.25
N ALA A 142 -7.73 8.67 9.43
CA ALA A 142 -8.39 8.79 8.13
C ALA A 142 -7.95 7.70 7.15
N TRP A 143 -6.64 7.47 7.03
CA TRP A 143 -6.10 6.41 6.19
C TRP A 143 -6.52 5.01 6.65
N SER A 144 -6.57 4.76 7.97
CA SER A 144 -7.08 3.49 8.51
C SER A 144 -8.55 3.26 8.14
N GLN A 145 -9.40 4.28 8.29
CA GLN A 145 -10.82 4.18 7.95
C GLN A 145 -11.03 3.94 6.45
N LEU A 146 -10.30 4.68 5.61
CA LEU A 146 -10.34 4.49 4.17
C LEU A 146 -9.90 3.06 3.79
N TYR A 147 -8.78 2.58 4.33
CA TYR A 147 -8.29 1.24 4.03
C TYR A 147 -9.30 0.16 4.46
N GLY A 148 -9.90 0.31 5.64
CA GLY A 148 -10.95 -0.60 6.13
C GLY A 148 -12.27 -0.53 5.35
N ALA A 149 -12.50 0.52 4.57
CA ALA A 149 -13.63 0.57 3.64
C ALA A 149 -13.33 -0.11 2.29
N VAL A 150 -12.05 -0.32 1.98
CA VAL A 150 -11.57 -0.95 0.73
C VAL A 150 -11.44 -2.47 0.87
N VAL A 151 -11.17 -2.96 2.08
CA VAL A 151 -10.91 -4.38 2.42
C VAL A 151 -12.05 -4.96 3.23
#